data_AF-A0A3D1QAQ4-F1
#
_entry.id   AF-A0A3D1QAQ4-F1
#
_cell.length_a   1.000
_cell.length_b   1.000
_cell.length_c   1.000
_cell.angle_alpha   90.00
_cell.angle_beta   90.00
_cell.angle_gamma   90.00
#
_symmetry.space_group_name_H-M   'P 1'
#
loop_
_entity.id
_entity.type
_entity.pdbx_description
1 polymer ?
#
loop_
_entity_poly.entity_id
_entity_poly.type
_entity_poly.pdbx_seq_one_letter_code
_entity_poly.pdbx_strand_id
1 'polypeptide(L)' 'MQYENIEKAVFLSRPNRFIAHIKIAGRKEICHVKNTGRCKELLLPGASVLV' A
#
# COMPACT_ATOMS: atom_id res chain seq x y z
N MET A 1 -9.01 -14.33 -10.00
CA MET A 1 -9.70 -13.14 -9.47
C MET A 1 -9.46 -12.00 -10.44
N GLN A 2 -10.48 -11.21 -10.77
CA GLN A 2 -10.36 -9.98 -11.54
C GLN A 2 -10.76 -8.82 -10.62
N TYR A 3 -9.94 -7.78 -10.58
CA TYR A 3 -10.22 -6.57 -9.81
C TYR A 3 -10.47 -5.43 -10.79
N GLU A 4 -11.68 -4.89 -10.78
CA GLU A 4 -12.12 -3.87 -11.74
C GLU A 4 -11.71 -2.45 -11.33
N ASN A 5 -11.60 -2.21 -10.02
CA ASN A 5 -11.29 -0.91 -9.43
C ASN A 5 -9.93 -0.96 -8.73
N ILE A 6 -8.86 -0.93 -9.52
CA ILE A 6 -7.49 -0.83 -9.00
C ILE A 6 -6.87 0.50 -9.41
N GLU A 7 -6.15 1.11 -8.48
CA GLU A 7 -5.42 2.34 -8.74
C GLU A 7 -3.93 2.20 -8.39
N LYS A 8 -3.07 2.91 -9.13
CA LYS A 8 -1.63 2.95 -8.82
C LYS A 8 -1.37 3.94 -7.70
N ALA A 9 -0.60 3.51 -6.70
CA ALA A 9 -0.14 4.36 -5.62
C ALA A 9 1.34 4.13 -5.31
N VAL A 10 1.91 5.02 -4.51
CA VAL A 10 3.28 4.90 -3.99
C VAL A 10 3.20 4.56 -2.52
N PHE A 11 3.82 3.45 -2.12
CA PHE A 11 3.94 3.08 -0.72
C PHE A 11 4.85 4.05 0.03
N LEU A 12 4.42 4.54 1.18
CA LEU A 12 5.19 5.48 2.00
C LEU A 12 5.71 4.80 3.27
N SER A 13 4.83 4.20 4.05
CA SER A 13 5.19 3.52 5.29
C SER A 13 4.10 2.55 5.75
N ARG A 14 4.45 1.66 6.68
CA ARG A 14 3.53 0.67 7.26
C ARG A 14 3.70 0.67 8.78
N PRO A 15 2.95 1.50 9.53
CA PRO A 15 3.13 1.63 10.97
C PRO A 15 2.82 0.34 11.74
N ASN A 16 1.93 -0.52 11.22
CA ASN A 16 1.61 -1.81 11.82
C ASN A 16 1.19 -2.83 10.75
N ARG A 17 0.91 -4.07 11.17
CA ARG A 17 0.58 -5.17 10.24
C ARG A 17 -0.73 -5.01 9.46
N PHE A 18 -1.54 -4.00 9.75
CA PHE A 18 -2.86 -3.81 9.14
C PHE A 18 -3.02 -2.49 8.39
N ILE A 19 -2.08 -1.56 8.53
CA ILE A 19 -2.20 -0.20 8.00
C ILE A 19 -0.99 0.12 7.13
N ALA A 20 -1.23 0.63 5.91
CA ALA A 20 -0.20 1.26 5.08
C ALA A 20 -0.59 2.71 4.78
N HIS A 21 0.41 3.59 4.82
CA HIS A 21 0.32 4.94 4.29
C HIS A 21 0.80 4.92 2.84
N ILE A 22 0.01 5.49 1.95
CA ILE A 22 0.27 5.53 0.51
C ILE A 22 0.13 6.96 -0.01
N LYS A 23 0.72 7.24 -1.18
CA LYS A 23 0.41 8.42 -1.98
C LYS A 23 -0.35 8.00 -3.23
N ILE A 24 -1.58 8.48 -3.38
CA ILE A 24 -2.46 8.22 -4.52
C ILE A 24 -3.06 9.54 -4.99
N ALA A 25 -3.13 9.76 -6.30
CA ALA A 25 -3.61 11.02 -6.89
C ALA A 25 -2.98 12.30 -6.27
N GLY A 26 -1.70 12.23 -5.87
CA GLY A 26 -0.99 13.34 -5.23
C GLY A 26 -1.24 13.52 -3.73
N ARG A 27 -2.19 12.80 -3.13
CA ARG A 27 -2.59 12.90 -1.71
C ARG A 27 -2.08 11.72 -0.89
N LYS A 28 -1.90 11.92 0.41
CA LYS A 28 -1.56 10.84 1.36
C LYS A 28 -2.83 10.21 1.87
N GLU A 29 -2.93 8.89 1.77
CA GLU A 29 -4.07 8.12 2.22
C GLU A 29 -3.64 6.94 3.10
N ILE A 30 -4.56 6.44 3.91
CA ILE A 30 -4.37 5.30 4.80
C ILE A 30 -5.20 4.13 4.28
N CYS A 31 -4.58 2.98 4.00
CA CYS A 31 -5.27 1.79 3.52
C CYS A 31 -5.05 0.57 4.41
N HIS A 32 -5.99 -0.36 4.36
CA HIS A 32 -5.91 -1.63 5.07
C HIS A 32 -5.05 -2.64 4.31
N VAL A 33 -4.08 -3.24 5.00
CA VAL A 33 -3.26 -4.33 4.47
C VAL A 33 -3.84 -5.66 4.91
N LYS A 34 -4.38 -6.42 3.95
CA LYS A 34 -4.98 -7.75 4.20
C LYS A 34 -3.92 -8.84 4.51
N ASN A 35 -2.66 -8.58 4.22
CA ASN A 35 -1.55 -9.50 4.48
C ASN A 35 -1.04 -9.35 5.92
N THR A 36 -1.11 -10.39 6.74
CA THR A 36 -0.66 -10.38 8.15
C THR A 36 0.87 -10.47 8.33
N GLY A 37 1.59 -10.85 7.27
CA GLY A 37 3.06 -10.88 7.21
C GLY A 37 3.67 -9.48 7.13
N ARG A 38 4.98 -9.37 7.36
CA ARG A 38 5.70 -8.08 7.46
C ARG A 38 6.09 -7.47 6.09
N CYS A 39 6.37 -8.30 5.09
CA CYS A 39 6.71 -7.89 3.71
C CYS A 39 7.75 -6.76 3.63
N LYS A 40 8.78 -6.77 4.49
CA LYS A 40 9.75 -5.67 4.60
C LYS A 40 10.62 -5.54 3.35
N GLU A 41 10.80 -6.64 2.64
CA GLU A 41 11.55 -6.78 1.41
C GLU A 41 10.76 -6.34 0.17
N LEU A 42 9.42 -6.27 0.26
CA LEU A 42 8.53 -5.85 -0.85
C LEU A 42 8.00 -4.42 -0.66
N LEU A 43 7.66 -4.05 0.58
CA LEU A 43 7.09 -2.75 0.93
C LEU A 43 8.18 -1.78 1.37
N LEU A 44 9.08 -1.48 0.45
CA LEU A 44 10.09 -0.43 0.63
C LEU A 44 9.46 0.95 0.33
N PRO A 45 9.79 2.01 1.09
CA PRO A 45 9.33 3.36 0.78
C PRO A 45 9.61 3.73 -0.69
N GLY A 46 8.60 4.23 -1.39
CA GLY A 46 8.67 4.53 -2.82
C GLY A 46 8.22 3.40 -3.75
N ALA A 47 7.97 2.19 -3.23
CA ALA A 47 7.50 1.07 -4.04
C ALA A 47 6.14 1.40 -4.69
N SER A 48 5.98 1.03 -5.96
CA SER A 48 4.68 1.08 -6.63
C SER A 48 3.78 -0.04 -6.11
N VAL A 49 2.57 0.33 -5.73
CA VAL A 49 1.55 -0.61 -5.24
C VAL A 49 0.25 -0.40 -6.02
N LEU A 50 -0.56 -1.45 -6.07
CA LEU A 50 -1.93 -1.41 -6.55
C LEU A 50 -2.86 -1.45 -5.34
N VAL A 51 -3.82 -0.53 -5.30
CA VAL A 51 -4.81 -0.42 -4.23
C VAL A 51 -6.22 -0.56 -4.75
#